data_AF-A0A7S2IJY2-F1
#
_entry.id   AF-A0A7S2IJY2-F1
#
_cell.length_a   1.000
_cell.length_b   1.000
_cell.length_c   1.000
_cell.angle_alpha   90.00
_cell.angle_beta   90.00
_cell.angle_gamma   90.00
#
_symmetry.space_group_name_H-M   'P 1'
#
loop_
_entity.id
_entity.type
_entity.pdbx_description
1 polymer ?
#
loop_
_entity_poly.entity_id
_entity_poly.type
_entity_poly.pdbx_seq_one_letter_code
_entity_poly.pdbx_strand_id
1 'polypeptide(L)'
;VALRLMPPPALQAYRQCFQGKLDVNSSHDWSIPGAEMDAQIKCWCEHNLTHTIREYGCCEHDDLYPMCSIDCSPDCTSDLATQCKDECPSMCFEASEYLVDEGRCRNCQWTKCWPVMHCLTQHAATRIEEGSLNRTCHETDFTSGNELRDYWQCWRDAPKHSSHWNVLSSVVHCVCREGMIAHTQEHSCCDSVLYGGGVCGLECLSEAACNTQEAQTCIHQCQHKCPAYSLTPSQECMDLCLKKEAPCRRYTSCRPPMTMSYLCDDGRWPEASSGCCAFDRTDGQPGVLLGCPTLCESHQIWRLDGGRSIPWWSRWQPTAGIVAQCACKDCPESEQEGLVKLEKTVEESVWDNGQMMLVDIARREGLAYGPNRRMQELMAMRNQEISAALEEQTGRSSQVFWNGRVVASINERYTVAITDAARRFGDDGSVGFALGRHGQRDMSKNYLVFGLIGGGFTFAIIASVALATHLVIKKRRQNEITNFAPTSQVVIGNPVGPSGAGAAEHQTV
;
A
#
# COMPACT_ATOMS: atom_id res chain seq x y z
N VAL A 1 -13.20 30.14 13.00
CA VAL A 1 -13.22 29.82 14.45
C VAL A 1 -14.61 29.31 14.78
N ALA A 2 -14.81 28.00 14.74
CA ALA A 2 -16.08 27.40 15.13
C ALA A 2 -16.20 27.55 16.65
N LEU A 3 -17.11 28.42 17.11
CA LEU A 3 -17.58 28.39 18.49
C LEU A 3 -18.08 26.96 18.73
N ARG A 4 -17.29 26.15 19.46
CA ARG A 4 -17.75 24.87 19.99
C ARG A 4 -18.88 25.20 20.96
N LEU A 5 -20.11 25.23 20.44
CA LEU A 5 -21.30 25.16 21.28
C LEU A 5 -21.13 23.91 22.13
N MET A 6 -21.03 24.10 23.45
CA MET A 6 -21.04 22.96 24.37
C MET A 6 -22.28 22.13 24.05
N PRO A 7 -22.16 20.81 23.84
CA PRO A 7 -23.32 19.99 23.58
C PRO A 7 -24.30 20.13 24.75
N PRO A 8 -25.62 20.12 24.49
CA PRO A 8 -26.63 20.09 25.54
C PRO A 8 -26.29 19.02 26.59
N PRO A 9 -26.44 19.29 27.89
CA PRO A 9 -26.08 18.34 28.94
C PRO A 9 -26.73 16.95 28.75
N ALA A 10 -27.96 16.91 28.24
CA ALA A 10 -28.66 15.65 27.92
C ALA A 10 -27.96 14.84 26.80
N LEU A 11 -27.42 15.51 25.78
CA LEU A 11 -26.63 14.86 24.73
C LEU A 11 -25.27 14.37 25.25
N GLN A 12 -24.67 15.09 26.21
CA GLN A 12 -23.47 14.62 26.88
C GLN A 12 -23.76 13.40 27.77
N ALA A 13 -24.84 13.42 28.54
CA ALA A 13 -25.27 12.30 29.39
C ALA A 13 -25.60 11.05 28.56
N TYR A 14 -26.32 11.21 27.45
CA TYR A 14 -26.56 10.12 26.49
C TYR A 14 -25.26 9.49 25.97
N ARG A 15 -24.29 10.31 25.55
CA ARG A 15 -22.99 9.79 25.09
C ARG A 15 -22.26 9.06 26.20
N GLN A 16 -22.28 9.58 27.42
CA GLN A 16 -21.65 8.94 28.57
C GLN A 16 -22.34 7.60 28.91
N CYS A 17 -23.66 7.53 28.86
CA CYS A 17 -24.41 6.29 29.02
C CYS A 17 -24.02 5.26 27.94
N PHE A 18 -24.04 5.66 26.67
CA PHE A 18 -23.69 4.75 25.58
C PHE A 18 -22.23 4.29 25.65
N GLN A 19 -21.30 5.20 25.98
CA GLN A 19 -19.89 4.85 26.24
C GLN A 19 -19.74 3.90 27.43
N GLY A 20 -20.52 4.08 28.50
CA GLY A 20 -20.55 3.14 29.63
C GLY A 20 -21.10 1.76 29.25
N LYS A 21 -21.95 1.67 28.22
CA LYS A 21 -22.39 0.39 27.64
C LYS A 21 -21.32 -0.31 26.80
N LEU A 22 -20.43 0.46 26.18
CA LEU A 22 -19.29 -0.05 25.41
C LEU A 22 -18.10 -0.47 26.29
N ASP A 23 -18.12 -0.14 27.59
CA ASP A 23 -17.06 -0.55 28.51
C ASP A 23 -17.01 -2.09 28.62
N VAL A 24 -15.80 -2.64 28.71
CA VAL A 24 -15.56 -4.09 28.86
C VAL A 24 -16.20 -4.68 30.11
N ASN A 25 -16.48 -3.87 31.14
CA ASN A 25 -17.15 -4.29 32.37
C ASN A 25 -18.67 -4.02 32.34
N SER A 26 -19.22 -3.61 31.20
CA SER A 26 -20.65 -3.38 31.08
C SER A 26 -21.43 -4.69 31.17
N SER A 27 -22.61 -4.65 31.78
CA SER A 27 -23.54 -5.78 31.79
C SER A 27 -24.42 -5.85 30.53
N HIS A 28 -24.14 -5.02 29.52
CA HIS A 28 -24.89 -5.01 28.27
C HIS A 28 -24.44 -6.18 27.40
N ASP A 29 -25.37 -7.08 27.06
CA ASP A 29 -25.06 -8.26 26.25
C ASP A 29 -25.02 -7.87 24.75
N TRP A 30 -23.81 -7.69 24.24
CA TRP A 30 -23.55 -7.29 22.85
C TRP A 30 -23.76 -8.42 21.82
N SER A 31 -24.02 -9.64 22.27
CA SER A 31 -24.29 -10.78 21.37
C SER A 31 -25.77 -10.98 21.04
N ILE A 32 -26.62 -10.07 21.51
CA ILE A 32 -28.03 -10.06 21.13
C ILE A 32 -28.13 -9.28 19.80
N PRO A 33 -28.74 -9.85 18.75
CA PRO A 33 -28.93 -9.13 17.50
C PRO A 33 -29.68 -7.82 17.71
N GLY A 34 -29.09 -6.70 17.28
CA GLY A 34 -29.60 -5.37 17.54
C GLY A 34 -29.23 -4.80 18.92
N ALA A 35 -28.25 -5.37 19.63
CA ALA A 35 -27.78 -4.90 20.93
C ALA A 35 -27.30 -3.44 20.88
N GLU A 36 -26.70 -2.99 19.77
CA GLU A 36 -26.32 -1.59 19.61
C GLU A 36 -27.55 -0.68 19.64
N MET A 37 -28.61 -1.05 18.89
CA MET A 37 -29.86 -0.31 18.87
C MET A 37 -30.52 -0.29 20.25
N ASP A 38 -30.50 -1.42 20.97
CA ASP A 38 -30.99 -1.51 22.36
C ASP A 38 -30.22 -0.57 23.30
N ALA A 39 -28.88 -0.54 23.19
CA ALA A 39 -28.02 0.36 23.97
C ALA A 39 -28.35 1.83 23.71
N GLN A 40 -28.49 2.21 22.43
CA GLN A 40 -28.86 3.56 22.02
C GLN A 40 -30.24 3.94 22.56
N ILE A 41 -31.26 3.09 22.40
CA ILE A 41 -32.63 3.36 22.87
C ILE A 41 -32.69 3.48 24.38
N LYS A 42 -32.06 2.57 25.13
CA LYS A 42 -32.05 2.64 26.59
C LYS A 42 -31.44 3.95 27.09
N CYS A 43 -30.28 4.33 26.56
CA CYS A 43 -29.65 5.61 26.91
C CYS A 43 -30.47 6.82 26.46
N TRP A 44 -31.11 6.74 25.30
CA TRP A 44 -31.98 7.80 24.79
C TRP A 44 -33.18 8.04 25.72
N CYS A 45 -33.79 6.96 26.18
CA CYS A 45 -34.93 6.98 27.09
C CYS A 45 -34.56 7.40 28.51
N GLU A 46 -33.46 6.89 29.05
CA GLU A 46 -32.95 7.24 30.38
C GLU A 46 -32.69 8.75 30.52
N HIS A 47 -32.26 9.40 29.44
CA HIS A 47 -31.95 10.83 29.42
C HIS A 47 -33.00 11.68 28.71
N ASN A 48 -34.19 11.12 28.44
CA ASN A 48 -35.34 11.81 27.82
C ASN A 48 -34.94 12.63 26.57
N LEU A 49 -34.10 12.06 25.71
CA LEU A 49 -33.55 12.78 24.56
C LEU A 49 -34.62 13.21 23.55
N THR A 50 -35.73 12.49 23.44
CA THR A 50 -36.86 12.91 22.60
C THR A 50 -37.33 14.31 22.95
N HIS A 51 -37.42 14.65 24.25
CA HIS A 51 -37.84 15.98 24.67
C HIS A 51 -36.81 17.03 24.27
N THR A 52 -35.53 16.80 24.57
CA THR A 52 -34.44 17.70 24.20
C THR A 52 -34.42 17.93 22.68
N ILE A 53 -34.36 16.87 21.86
CA ILE A 53 -34.27 17.00 20.40
C ILE A 53 -35.50 17.70 19.80
N ARG A 54 -36.68 17.52 20.40
CA ARG A 54 -37.90 18.25 20.02
C ARG A 54 -37.81 19.75 20.36
N GLU A 55 -37.27 20.12 21.52
CA GLU A 55 -37.06 21.53 21.89
C GLU A 55 -36.08 22.24 20.95
N TYR A 56 -35.06 21.51 20.47
CA TYR A 56 -34.13 22.02 19.45
C TYR A 56 -34.73 22.06 18.02
N GLY A 57 -35.98 21.61 17.84
CA GLY A 57 -36.64 21.58 16.53
C GLY A 57 -36.03 20.55 15.56
N CYS A 58 -35.29 19.56 16.08
CA CYS A 58 -34.54 18.61 15.26
C CYS A 58 -35.32 17.33 14.92
N CYS A 59 -36.50 17.11 15.50
CA CYS A 59 -37.31 15.93 15.22
C CYS A 59 -37.91 15.90 13.79
N GLU A 60 -37.84 16.98 13.03
CA GLU A 60 -38.25 17.00 11.61
C GLU A 60 -37.11 16.61 10.66
N HIS A 61 -35.88 16.46 11.15
CA HIS A 61 -34.74 16.06 10.34
C HIS A 61 -34.77 14.56 10.06
N ASP A 62 -34.57 14.14 8.80
CA ASP A 62 -34.68 12.73 8.38
C ASP A 62 -33.80 11.77 9.22
N ASP A 63 -32.59 12.19 9.58
CA ASP A 63 -31.68 11.39 10.42
C ASP A 63 -32.13 11.20 11.88
N LEU A 64 -33.02 12.06 12.39
CA LEU A 64 -33.42 12.10 13.81
C LEU A 64 -34.91 11.82 14.02
N TYR A 65 -35.74 12.07 13.01
CA TYR A 65 -37.18 11.84 13.03
C TYR A 65 -37.55 10.43 13.54
N PRO A 66 -36.89 9.34 13.09
CA PRO A 66 -37.25 8.01 13.56
C PRO A 66 -36.99 7.83 15.07
N MET A 67 -35.87 8.35 15.57
CA MET A 67 -35.52 8.32 17.00
C MET A 67 -36.51 9.12 17.87
N CYS A 68 -37.07 10.21 17.34
CA CYS A 68 -38.10 11.00 18.05
C CYS A 68 -39.46 10.30 18.19
N SER A 69 -39.68 9.20 17.47
CA SER A 69 -40.90 8.39 17.55
C SER A 69 -40.81 7.21 18.53
N ILE A 70 -39.62 6.97 19.10
CA ILE A 70 -39.38 5.92 20.09
C ILE A 70 -40.30 6.11 21.29
N ASP A 71 -41.06 5.06 21.62
CA ASP A 71 -41.71 4.94 22.91
C ASP A 71 -40.74 4.26 23.89
N CYS A 72 -40.52 4.90 25.04
CA CYS A 72 -39.63 4.41 26.08
C CYS A 72 -40.28 3.38 26.99
N SER A 73 -41.58 3.13 26.83
CA SER A 73 -42.32 2.08 27.52
C SER A 73 -43.38 1.47 26.61
N PRO A 74 -42.95 0.88 25.46
CA PRO A 74 -43.88 0.39 24.46
C PRO A 74 -44.64 -0.85 24.97
N ASP A 75 -45.90 -0.98 24.56
CA ASP A 75 -46.65 -2.22 24.75
C ASP A 75 -46.16 -3.28 23.75
N CYS A 76 -45.30 -4.17 24.23
CA CYS A 76 -44.74 -5.26 23.44
C CYS A 76 -45.72 -6.38 23.09
N THR A 77 -46.99 -6.27 23.53
CA THR A 77 -48.09 -7.15 23.13
C THR A 77 -49.03 -6.51 22.10
N SER A 78 -48.80 -5.24 21.75
CA SER A 78 -49.60 -4.55 20.74
C SER A 78 -49.50 -5.20 19.36
N ASP A 79 -50.52 -5.00 18.52
CA ASP A 79 -50.55 -5.47 17.14
C ASP A 79 -49.33 -4.96 16.35
N LEU A 80 -48.93 -3.70 16.56
CA LEU A 80 -47.74 -3.11 15.94
C LEU A 80 -46.46 -3.83 16.38
N ALA A 81 -46.28 -4.07 17.68
CA ALA A 81 -45.10 -4.78 18.19
C ALA A 81 -45.04 -6.22 17.65
N THR A 82 -46.17 -6.92 17.58
CA THR A 82 -46.26 -8.28 17.04
C THR A 82 -45.91 -8.29 15.55
N GLN A 83 -46.53 -7.40 14.76
CA GLN A 83 -46.22 -7.25 13.34
C GLN A 83 -44.74 -6.95 13.10
N CYS A 84 -44.16 -6.01 13.87
CA CYS A 84 -42.76 -5.64 13.71
C CYS A 84 -41.78 -6.76 14.09
N LYS A 85 -42.08 -7.59 15.11
CA LYS A 85 -41.24 -8.76 15.43
C LYS A 85 -41.23 -9.78 14.28
N ASP A 86 -42.34 -9.93 13.58
CA ASP A 86 -42.47 -10.86 12.46
C ASP A 86 -41.88 -10.31 11.17
N GLU A 87 -42.12 -9.04 10.83
CA GLU A 87 -41.67 -8.45 9.57
C GLU A 87 -40.22 -7.95 9.62
N CYS A 88 -39.76 -7.52 10.79
CA CYS A 88 -38.50 -6.79 10.98
C CYS A 88 -37.64 -7.43 12.09
N PRO A 89 -37.08 -8.63 11.87
CA PRO A 89 -36.24 -9.28 12.87
C PRO A 89 -34.99 -8.44 13.14
N SER A 90 -34.55 -8.37 14.40
CA SER A 90 -33.43 -7.51 14.81
C SER A 90 -32.09 -7.85 14.14
N MET A 91 -31.90 -9.10 13.68
CA MET A 91 -30.76 -9.49 12.82
C MET A 91 -30.59 -8.58 11.59
N CYS A 92 -31.67 -7.98 11.10
CA CYS A 92 -31.62 -7.10 9.94
C CYS A 92 -30.87 -5.78 10.21
N PHE A 93 -30.62 -5.39 11.47
CA PHE A 93 -29.72 -4.28 11.79
C PHE A 93 -28.27 -4.57 11.40
N GLU A 94 -27.91 -5.85 11.35
CA GLU A 94 -26.55 -6.33 11.13
C GLU A 94 -26.46 -7.07 9.79
N ALA A 95 -27.36 -6.77 8.84
CA ALA A 95 -27.47 -7.45 7.55
C ALA A 95 -26.22 -7.33 6.67
N SER A 96 -25.35 -6.34 6.93
CA SER A 96 -24.05 -6.20 6.25
C SER A 96 -22.96 -7.11 6.83
N GLU A 97 -23.21 -7.69 8.00
CA GLU A 97 -22.22 -8.47 8.75
C GLU A 97 -22.56 -9.95 8.81
N TYR A 98 -23.83 -10.30 8.97
CA TYR A 98 -24.28 -11.69 9.08
C TYR A 98 -25.05 -12.12 7.84
N LEU A 99 -25.07 -13.44 7.60
CA LEU A 99 -25.93 -14.05 6.60
C LEU A 99 -27.39 -13.99 7.07
N VAL A 100 -28.15 -13.05 6.51
CA VAL A 100 -29.58 -12.85 6.79
C VAL A 100 -30.43 -13.05 5.54
N ASP A 101 -31.74 -13.23 5.72
CA ASP A 101 -32.69 -13.17 4.60
C ASP A 101 -32.80 -11.72 4.10
N GLU A 102 -32.00 -11.39 3.08
CA GLU A 102 -31.98 -10.05 2.48
C GLU A 102 -33.35 -9.60 1.99
N GLY A 103 -34.20 -10.52 1.51
CA GLY A 103 -35.54 -10.22 1.04
C GLY A 103 -36.42 -9.75 2.19
N ARG A 104 -36.38 -10.46 3.31
CA ARG A 104 -37.09 -10.07 4.54
C ARG A 104 -36.58 -8.73 5.09
N CYS A 105 -35.26 -8.55 5.20
CA CYS A 105 -34.67 -7.32 5.72
C CYS A 105 -34.95 -6.10 4.83
N ARG A 106 -34.95 -6.27 3.51
CA ARG A 106 -35.25 -5.19 2.56
C ARG A 106 -36.71 -4.75 2.58
N ASN A 107 -37.62 -5.68 2.87
CA ASN A 107 -39.06 -5.40 2.90
C ASN A 107 -39.54 -4.83 4.25
N CYS A 108 -38.68 -4.82 5.27
CA CYS A 108 -39.01 -4.25 6.56
C CYS A 108 -39.23 -2.73 6.47
N GLN A 109 -40.38 -2.27 6.97
CA GLN A 109 -40.69 -0.85 7.08
C GLN A 109 -40.21 -0.29 8.41
N TRP A 110 -38.89 -0.13 8.57
CA TRP A 110 -38.28 0.31 9.84
C TRP A 110 -38.90 1.57 10.43
N THR A 111 -39.28 2.54 9.59
CA THR A 111 -39.95 3.79 9.99
C THR A 111 -41.22 3.55 10.83
N LYS A 112 -41.95 2.45 10.59
CA LYS A 112 -43.14 2.08 11.37
C LYS A 112 -42.82 1.39 12.69
N CYS A 113 -41.68 0.71 12.77
CA CYS A 113 -41.31 -0.12 13.91
C CYS A 113 -40.50 0.63 14.98
N TRP A 114 -40.04 1.85 14.70
CA TRP A 114 -39.33 2.69 15.67
C TRP A 114 -40.05 2.89 17.01
N PRO A 115 -41.38 3.12 17.07
CA PRO A 115 -42.07 3.25 18.35
C PRO A 115 -41.96 2.02 19.24
N VAL A 116 -41.85 0.83 18.65
CA VAL A 116 -41.81 -0.46 19.36
C VAL A 116 -40.41 -1.09 19.33
N MET A 117 -39.38 -0.32 19.00
CA MET A 117 -38.04 -0.86 18.72
C MET A 117 -37.44 -1.64 19.90
N HIS A 118 -37.69 -1.20 21.13
CA HIS A 118 -37.28 -1.92 22.33
C HIS A 118 -37.91 -3.33 22.43
N CYS A 119 -39.12 -3.51 21.92
CA CYS A 119 -39.77 -4.81 21.88
C CYS A 119 -39.09 -5.80 20.92
N LEU A 120 -38.44 -5.31 19.86
CA LEU A 120 -37.75 -6.15 18.88
C LEU A 120 -36.45 -6.70 19.49
N THR A 121 -35.67 -5.85 20.17
CA THR A 121 -34.43 -6.25 20.84
C THR A 121 -34.70 -7.17 22.03
N GLN A 122 -35.75 -6.89 22.82
CA GLN A 122 -36.19 -7.78 23.91
C GLN A 122 -36.70 -9.14 23.37
N HIS A 123 -37.42 -9.14 22.25
CA HIS A 123 -37.86 -10.39 21.62
C HIS A 123 -36.68 -11.23 21.14
N ALA A 124 -35.64 -10.61 20.58
CA ALA A 124 -34.41 -11.30 20.20
C ALA A 124 -33.69 -11.91 21.40
N ALA A 125 -33.57 -11.17 22.51
CA ALA A 125 -33.02 -11.67 23.77
C ALA A 125 -33.78 -12.92 24.26
N THR A 126 -35.11 -12.84 24.29
CA THR A 126 -35.98 -13.95 24.71
C THR A 126 -35.78 -15.17 23.82
N ARG A 127 -35.69 -14.99 22.50
CA ARG A 127 -35.47 -16.09 21.57
C ARG A 127 -34.09 -16.75 21.70
N ILE A 128 -33.08 -15.99 22.11
CA ILE A 128 -31.76 -16.53 22.45
C ILE A 128 -31.86 -17.39 23.72
N GLU A 129 -32.52 -16.90 24.77
CA GLU A 129 -32.74 -17.65 26.01
C GLU A 129 -33.51 -18.96 25.77
N GLU A 130 -34.47 -18.93 24.85
CA GLU A 130 -35.23 -20.10 24.40
C GLU A 130 -34.46 -21.03 23.43
N GLY A 131 -33.29 -20.61 22.96
CA GLY A 131 -32.49 -21.34 21.97
C GLY A 131 -33.09 -21.36 20.55
N SER A 132 -34.06 -20.49 20.25
CA SER A 132 -34.69 -20.36 18.93
C SER A 132 -34.03 -19.34 18.01
N LEU A 133 -33.01 -18.63 18.51
CA LEU A 133 -32.18 -17.67 17.78
C LEU A 133 -30.72 -17.80 18.25
N ASN A 134 -29.77 -17.79 17.30
CA ASN A 134 -28.35 -17.79 17.63
C ASN A 134 -27.90 -16.40 18.10
N ARG A 135 -26.90 -16.39 18.98
CA ARG A 135 -26.17 -15.17 19.35
C ARG A 135 -25.37 -14.63 18.17
N THR A 136 -25.15 -13.32 18.15
CA THR A 136 -24.19 -12.65 17.27
C THR A 136 -22.79 -12.65 17.90
N CYS A 137 -21.79 -12.23 17.14
CA CYS A 137 -20.42 -12.15 17.60
C CYS A 137 -20.31 -11.28 18.86
N HIS A 138 -19.68 -11.81 19.90
CA HIS A 138 -19.26 -11.05 21.07
C HIS A 138 -18.03 -10.22 20.72
N GLU A 139 -18.21 -9.10 20.01
CA GLU A 139 -17.12 -8.33 19.41
C GLU A 139 -16.07 -7.87 20.43
N THR A 140 -16.51 -7.34 21.57
CA THR A 140 -15.63 -6.85 22.63
C THR A 140 -14.76 -7.97 23.22
N ASP A 141 -15.36 -9.12 23.50
CA ASP A 141 -14.66 -10.27 24.08
C ASP A 141 -13.74 -10.91 23.04
N PHE A 142 -14.21 -11.05 21.80
CA PHE A 142 -13.42 -11.52 20.67
C PHE A 142 -12.19 -10.65 20.43
N THR A 143 -12.33 -9.32 20.50
CA THR A 143 -11.25 -8.38 20.20
C THR A 143 -10.25 -8.20 21.35
N SER A 144 -10.66 -8.47 22.58
CA SER A 144 -9.79 -8.40 23.77
C SER A 144 -9.07 -9.71 24.10
N GLY A 145 -9.52 -10.83 23.51
CA GLY A 145 -8.93 -12.16 23.67
C GLY A 145 -7.42 -12.23 23.37
N ASN A 146 -6.73 -13.15 24.05
CA ASN A 146 -5.28 -13.32 23.86
C ASN A 146 -4.97 -13.99 22.52
N GLU A 147 -5.84 -14.88 22.07
CA GLU A 147 -5.75 -15.64 20.81
C GLU A 147 -5.63 -14.70 19.61
N LEU A 148 -6.42 -13.62 19.58
CA LEU A 148 -6.32 -12.61 18.52
C LEU A 148 -4.97 -11.86 18.57
N ARG A 149 -4.49 -11.54 19.77
CA ARG A 149 -3.18 -10.88 19.97
C ARG A 149 -2.03 -11.79 19.54
N ASP A 150 -2.10 -13.05 19.92
CA ASP A 150 -1.09 -14.07 19.60
C ASP A 150 -1.13 -14.41 18.11
N TYR A 151 -2.33 -14.43 17.49
CA TYR A 151 -2.50 -14.49 16.04
C TYR A 151 -1.75 -13.36 15.35
N TRP A 152 -1.92 -12.12 15.81
CA TRP A 152 -1.23 -10.96 15.23
C TRP A 152 0.28 -11.05 15.33
N GLN A 153 0.76 -11.52 16.48
CA GLN A 153 2.17 -11.77 16.73
C GLN A 153 2.70 -12.85 15.78
N CYS A 154 1.99 -13.97 15.65
CA CYS A 154 2.30 -15.04 14.72
C CYS A 154 2.32 -14.52 13.27
N TRP A 155 1.27 -13.81 12.86
CA TRP A 155 1.14 -13.37 11.48
C TRP A 155 2.21 -12.36 11.12
N ARG A 156 2.60 -11.47 12.04
CA ARG A 156 3.75 -10.58 11.83
C ARG A 156 5.03 -11.36 11.55
N ASP A 157 5.30 -12.41 12.33
CA ASP A 157 6.56 -13.16 12.28
C ASP A 157 6.56 -14.27 11.20
N ALA A 158 5.40 -14.64 10.67
CA ALA A 158 5.27 -15.70 9.67
C ALA A 158 5.86 -15.29 8.30
N PRO A 159 6.53 -16.19 7.56
CA PRO A 159 7.08 -15.93 6.21
C PRO A 159 6.05 -15.64 5.11
N LYS A 160 6.05 -14.43 4.56
CA LYS A 160 5.05 -13.95 3.58
C LYS A 160 5.61 -13.61 2.20
N HIS A 161 6.92 -13.41 2.05
CA HIS A 161 7.51 -12.75 0.87
C HIS A 161 7.66 -13.60 -0.39
N SER A 162 7.78 -14.92 -0.26
CA SER A 162 8.18 -15.74 -1.40
C SER A 162 7.07 -16.00 -2.42
N SER A 163 5.81 -16.02 -1.98
CA SER A 163 4.68 -16.38 -2.85
C SER A 163 3.34 -15.89 -2.28
N HIS A 164 2.34 -15.74 -3.15
CA HIS A 164 0.93 -15.56 -2.73
C HIS A 164 0.46 -16.73 -1.84
N TRP A 165 0.98 -17.93 -2.11
CA TRP A 165 0.75 -19.09 -1.26
C TRP A 165 1.28 -18.87 0.16
N ASN A 166 2.49 -18.34 0.32
CA ASN A 166 3.09 -18.06 1.62
C ASN A 166 2.28 -17.03 2.42
N VAL A 167 1.73 -16.00 1.77
CA VAL A 167 0.83 -15.04 2.43
C VAL A 167 -0.39 -15.75 3.01
N LEU A 168 -1.09 -16.51 2.16
CA LEU A 168 -2.28 -17.24 2.55
C LEU A 168 -2.00 -18.31 3.62
N SER A 169 -0.94 -19.09 3.43
CA SER A 169 -0.52 -20.12 4.36
C SER A 169 -0.08 -19.53 5.69
N SER A 170 0.56 -18.36 5.70
CA SER A 170 0.86 -17.64 6.96
C SER A 170 -0.40 -17.30 7.75
N VAL A 171 -1.44 -16.78 7.08
CA VAL A 171 -2.72 -16.45 7.71
C VAL A 171 -3.36 -17.71 8.31
N VAL A 172 -3.53 -18.76 7.50
CA VAL A 172 -4.21 -20.00 7.95
C VAL A 172 -3.38 -20.73 9.01
N HIS A 173 -2.06 -20.81 8.85
CA HIS A 173 -1.16 -21.38 9.84
C HIS A 173 -1.29 -20.69 11.20
N CYS A 174 -1.28 -19.36 11.22
CA CYS A 174 -1.42 -18.61 12.47
C CYS A 174 -2.81 -18.74 13.09
N VAL A 175 -3.87 -18.79 12.28
CA VAL A 175 -5.22 -19.10 12.76
C VAL A 175 -5.24 -20.46 13.48
N CYS A 176 -4.63 -21.48 12.87
CA CYS A 176 -4.59 -22.82 13.45
C CYS A 176 -3.69 -22.92 14.69
N ARG A 177 -2.53 -22.26 14.67
CA ARG A 177 -1.54 -22.31 15.75
C ARG A 177 -2.04 -21.64 17.03
N GLU A 178 -2.70 -20.51 16.88
CA GLU A 178 -3.12 -19.64 18.00
C GLU A 178 -4.57 -19.88 18.44
N GLY A 179 -5.19 -20.98 17.98
CA GLY A 179 -6.53 -21.37 18.45
C GLY A 179 -7.66 -20.46 17.99
N MET A 180 -7.45 -19.66 16.93
CA MET A 180 -8.45 -18.68 16.47
C MET A 180 -9.78 -19.32 16.04
N ILE A 181 -9.80 -20.59 15.61
CA ILE A 181 -11.05 -21.31 15.32
C ILE A 181 -11.89 -21.45 16.58
N ALA A 182 -11.30 -21.94 17.68
CA ALA A 182 -12.00 -22.10 18.95
C ALA A 182 -12.42 -20.74 19.52
N HIS A 183 -11.53 -19.75 19.47
CA HIS A 183 -11.83 -18.37 19.89
C HIS A 183 -13.02 -17.77 19.15
N THR A 184 -13.06 -17.95 17.82
CA THR A 184 -14.16 -17.46 16.98
C THR A 184 -15.48 -18.20 17.28
N GLN A 185 -15.41 -19.49 17.59
CA GLN A 185 -16.59 -20.30 17.95
C GLN A 185 -17.13 -19.92 19.33
N GLU A 186 -16.24 -19.80 20.33
CA GLU A 186 -16.58 -19.43 21.71
C GLU A 186 -17.33 -18.10 21.77
N HIS A 187 -16.92 -17.14 20.93
CA HIS A 187 -17.52 -15.81 20.86
C HIS A 187 -18.64 -15.69 19.82
N SER A 188 -19.14 -16.79 19.26
CA SER A 188 -20.25 -16.80 18.28
C SER A 188 -19.98 -15.98 17.00
N CYS A 189 -18.72 -15.84 16.60
CA CYS A 189 -18.31 -14.98 15.49
C CYS A 189 -18.23 -15.71 14.15
N CYS A 190 -18.50 -17.02 14.08
CA CYS A 190 -18.28 -17.83 12.87
C CYS A 190 -19.07 -17.34 11.64
N ASP A 191 -20.30 -16.90 11.85
CA ASP A 191 -21.21 -16.46 10.78
C ASP A 191 -21.03 -14.97 10.44
N SER A 192 -20.21 -14.24 11.21
CA SER A 192 -19.85 -12.87 10.89
C SER A 192 -18.86 -12.85 9.73
N VAL A 193 -19.22 -12.20 8.62
CA VAL A 193 -18.31 -11.94 7.50
C VAL A 193 -17.17 -11.04 7.95
N LEU A 194 -17.44 -10.17 8.92
CA LEU A 194 -16.49 -9.24 9.50
C LEU A 194 -15.55 -10.02 10.44
N TYR A 195 -16.05 -10.57 11.54
CA TYR A 195 -15.23 -11.17 12.61
C TYR A 195 -14.87 -12.64 12.36
N GLY A 196 -15.71 -13.43 11.73
CA GLY A 196 -15.43 -14.84 11.45
C GLY A 196 -14.61 -15.03 10.18
N GLY A 197 -14.97 -14.33 9.10
CA GLY A 197 -14.24 -14.38 7.83
C GLY A 197 -14.06 -15.78 7.23
N GLY A 198 -14.90 -16.75 7.63
CA GLY A 198 -14.78 -18.16 7.25
C GLY A 198 -13.73 -18.96 8.03
N VAL A 199 -13.14 -18.41 9.12
CA VAL A 199 -12.15 -19.10 9.95
C VAL A 199 -12.67 -20.42 10.50
N CYS A 200 -13.93 -20.46 10.94
CA CYS A 200 -14.51 -21.67 11.51
C CYS A 200 -14.64 -22.83 10.52
N GLY A 201 -14.52 -22.57 9.20
CA GLY A 201 -14.50 -23.59 8.16
C GLY A 201 -13.10 -24.02 7.72
N LEU A 202 -12.03 -23.53 8.37
CA LEU A 202 -10.66 -23.90 8.04
C LEU A 202 -10.30 -25.26 8.63
N GLU A 203 -9.51 -26.02 7.88
CA GLU A 203 -8.97 -27.31 8.33
C GLU A 203 -7.54 -27.15 8.84
N CYS A 204 -7.34 -27.42 10.13
CA CYS A 204 -6.03 -27.37 10.77
C CYS A 204 -5.38 -28.76 10.76
N LEU A 205 -4.38 -28.93 9.90
CA LEU A 205 -3.63 -30.16 9.79
C LEU A 205 -2.60 -30.30 10.93
N SER A 206 -2.34 -31.53 11.33
CA SER A 206 -1.24 -31.83 12.26
C SER A 206 0.12 -31.71 11.57
N GLU A 207 1.19 -31.53 12.34
CA GLU A 207 2.56 -31.53 11.80
C GLU A 207 2.87 -32.82 11.03
N ALA A 208 2.37 -33.97 11.48
CA ALA A 208 2.55 -35.23 10.78
C ALA A 208 1.90 -35.24 9.38
N ALA A 209 0.70 -34.66 9.24
CA ALA A 209 0.04 -34.51 7.95
C ALA A 209 0.80 -33.54 7.03
N CYS A 210 1.34 -32.46 7.59
CA CYS A 210 2.16 -31.50 6.86
C CYS A 210 3.53 -32.06 6.42
N ASN A 211 4.06 -33.07 7.10
CA ASN A 211 5.34 -33.70 6.77
C ASN A 211 5.22 -34.84 5.72
N THR A 212 4.01 -35.12 5.22
CA THR A 212 3.82 -36.10 4.14
C THR A 212 4.45 -35.61 2.83
N GLN A 213 4.89 -36.56 1.98
CA GLN A 213 5.43 -36.23 0.66
C GLN A 213 4.42 -35.45 -0.20
N GLU A 214 3.13 -35.79 -0.08
CA GLU A 214 2.05 -35.11 -0.78
C GLU A 214 1.95 -33.64 -0.37
N ALA A 215 1.94 -33.36 0.94
CA ALA A 215 1.92 -32.00 1.49
C ALA A 215 3.14 -31.20 1.02
N GLN A 216 4.34 -31.75 1.16
CA GLN A 216 5.59 -31.09 0.76
C GLN A 216 5.64 -30.80 -0.75
N THR A 217 5.13 -31.73 -1.57
CA THR A 217 5.02 -31.52 -3.02
C THR A 217 4.06 -30.38 -3.34
N CYS A 218 2.88 -30.35 -2.71
CA CYS A 218 1.92 -29.27 -2.88
C CYS A 218 2.49 -27.91 -2.47
N ILE A 219 3.09 -27.83 -1.28
CA ILE A 219 3.69 -26.60 -0.76
C ILE A 219 4.77 -26.09 -1.74
N HIS A 220 5.70 -26.94 -2.15
CA HIS A 220 6.76 -26.56 -3.09
C HIS A 220 6.21 -26.11 -4.45
N GLN A 221 5.24 -26.84 -5.01
CA GLN A 221 4.60 -26.46 -6.27
C GLN A 221 3.89 -25.12 -6.17
N CYS A 222 3.18 -24.87 -5.08
CA CYS A 222 2.47 -23.62 -4.86
C CYS A 222 3.42 -22.44 -4.67
N GLN A 223 4.54 -22.61 -3.98
CA GLN A 223 5.56 -21.56 -3.88
C GLN A 223 6.08 -21.14 -5.25
N HIS A 224 6.40 -22.11 -6.11
CA HIS A 224 6.92 -21.84 -7.45
C HIS A 224 5.85 -21.25 -8.38
N LYS A 225 4.62 -21.77 -8.35
CA LYS A 225 3.56 -21.37 -9.29
C LYS A 225 2.84 -20.08 -8.90
N CYS A 226 2.95 -19.65 -7.64
CA CYS A 226 2.28 -18.48 -7.10
C CYS A 226 3.25 -17.34 -6.71
N PRO A 227 4.13 -16.85 -7.60
CA PRO A 227 5.12 -15.86 -7.23
C PRO A 227 4.50 -14.55 -6.75
N ALA A 228 5.07 -13.96 -5.70
CA ALA A 228 4.57 -12.72 -5.08
C ALA A 228 4.80 -11.44 -5.90
N TYR A 229 5.68 -11.46 -6.90
CA TYR A 229 5.99 -10.28 -7.74
C TYR A 229 4.92 -9.98 -8.81
N SER A 230 3.98 -10.90 -9.05
CA SER A 230 2.83 -10.62 -9.91
C SER A 230 1.68 -10.09 -9.06
N LEU A 231 1.11 -8.93 -9.41
CA LEU A 231 -0.10 -8.38 -8.79
C LEU A 231 -1.27 -9.37 -8.79
N THR A 232 -1.41 -10.11 -9.88
CA THR A 232 -2.50 -11.08 -10.06
C THR A 232 -1.91 -12.49 -10.13
N PRO A 233 -2.37 -13.42 -9.28
CA PRO A 233 -2.00 -14.82 -9.41
C PRO A 233 -2.36 -15.38 -10.78
N SER A 234 -1.51 -16.25 -11.33
CA SER A 234 -1.81 -16.95 -12.59
C SER A 234 -3.03 -17.88 -12.41
N GLN A 235 -3.71 -18.21 -13.51
CA GLN A 235 -4.81 -19.17 -13.47
C GLN A 235 -4.36 -20.53 -12.91
N GLU A 236 -3.15 -20.95 -13.26
CA GLU A 236 -2.54 -22.18 -12.73
C GLU A 236 -2.33 -22.11 -11.21
N CYS A 237 -1.84 -20.99 -10.68
CA CYS A 237 -1.74 -20.78 -9.24
C CYS A 237 -3.12 -20.82 -8.56
N MET A 238 -4.12 -20.18 -9.17
CA MET A 238 -5.47 -20.17 -8.64
C MET A 238 -6.05 -21.59 -8.54
N ASP A 239 -5.94 -22.37 -9.63
CA ASP A 239 -6.54 -23.70 -9.73
C ASP A 239 -5.83 -24.75 -8.87
N LEU A 240 -4.50 -24.67 -8.74
CA LEU A 240 -3.73 -25.62 -7.94
C LEU A 240 -3.73 -25.28 -6.44
N CYS A 241 -3.71 -23.98 -6.09
CA CYS A 241 -3.32 -23.54 -4.75
C CYS A 241 -4.34 -22.64 -4.05
N LEU A 242 -4.86 -21.61 -4.72
CA LEU A 242 -5.56 -20.51 -4.01
C LEU A 242 -7.08 -20.67 -3.93
N LYS A 243 -7.74 -21.27 -4.94
CA LYS A 243 -9.19 -21.49 -4.92
C LYS A 243 -9.60 -22.39 -3.74
N LYS A 244 -10.83 -22.24 -3.27
CA LYS A 244 -11.39 -23.01 -2.14
C LYS A 244 -11.28 -24.52 -2.37
N GLU A 245 -11.60 -24.97 -3.59
CA GLU A 245 -11.58 -26.39 -3.99
C GLU A 245 -10.24 -26.82 -4.61
N ALA A 246 -9.21 -25.98 -4.53
CA ALA A 246 -7.91 -26.31 -5.09
C ALA A 246 -7.28 -27.49 -4.33
N PRO A 247 -6.64 -28.46 -5.00
CA PRO A 247 -6.18 -29.70 -4.36
C PRO A 247 -5.14 -29.44 -3.26
N CYS A 248 -4.28 -28.43 -3.44
CA CYS A 248 -3.28 -28.10 -2.42
C CYS A 248 -3.83 -27.22 -1.29
N ARG A 249 -5.03 -26.65 -1.41
CA ARG A 249 -5.61 -25.70 -0.45
C ARG A 249 -5.65 -26.22 0.99
N ARG A 250 -5.87 -27.53 1.17
CA ARG A 250 -5.90 -28.17 2.50
C ARG A 250 -4.58 -28.03 3.27
N TYR A 251 -3.46 -27.88 2.58
CA TYR A 251 -2.13 -27.71 3.19
C TYR A 251 -1.79 -26.27 3.57
N THR A 252 -2.73 -25.33 3.45
CA THR A 252 -2.50 -23.92 3.84
C THR A 252 -2.25 -23.75 5.35
N SER A 253 -2.77 -24.64 6.20
CA SER A 253 -2.50 -24.63 7.65
C SER A 253 -1.10 -25.09 8.03
N CYS A 254 -0.36 -25.71 7.10
CA CYS A 254 1.03 -26.08 7.32
C CYS A 254 1.92 -24.85 7.45
N ARG A 255 3.04 -25.01 8.16
CA ARG A 255 4.00 -23.91 8.36
C ARG A 255 4.51 -23.41 7.00
N PRO A 256 4.37 -22.12 6.68
CA PRO A 256 4.88 -21.57 5.42
C PRO A 256 6.41 -21.71 5.38
N PRO A 257 7.00 -22.15 4.26
CA PRO A 257 8.44 -22.34 4.18
C PRO A 257 9.17 -21.00 4.15
N MET A 258 10.33 -20.97 4.78
CA MET A 258 11.28 -19.85 4.67
C MET A 258 12.18 -20.09 3.47
N THR A 259 11.98 -19.33 2.40
CA THR A 259 12.92 -19.29 1.27
C THR A 259 13.53 -17.90 1.21
N MET A 260 14.82 -17.81 1.54
CA MET A 260 15.61 -16.60 1.36
C MET A 260 16.38 -16.74 0.06
N SER A 261 16.16 -15.84 -0.90
CA SER A 261 16.79 -15.94 -2.23
C SER A 261 17.68 -14.75 -2.58
N TYR A 262 17.90 -13.79 -1.67
CA TYR A 262 18.75 -12.64 -1.97
C TYR A 262 19.34 -11.99 -0.72
N LEU A 263 20.37 -11.17 -0.93
CA LEU A 263 21.02 -10.37 0.10
C LEU A 263 20.58 -8.91 0.03
N CYS A 264 20.46 -8.29 1.19
CA CYS A 264 20.31 -6.85 1.33
C CYS A 264 21.59 -6.11 0.95
N ASP A 265 21.49 -4.81 0.70
CA ASP A 265 22.63 -3.98 0.29
C ASP A 265 23.77 -3.99 1.34
N ASP A 266 23.43 -4.25 2.60
CA ASP A 266 24.35 -4.41 3.72
C ASP A 266 24.80 -5.87 3.96
N GLY A 267 24.56 -6.76 2.99
CA GLY A 267 24.95 -8.17 3.01
C GLY A 267 24.20 -9.03 4.03
N ARG A 268 23.22 -8.49 4.77
CA ARG A 268 22.35 -9.29 5.63
C ARG A 268 21.24 -9.95 4.81
N TRP A 269 20.71 -11.05 5.33
CA TRP A 269 19.47 -11.62 4.80
C TRP A 269 18.28 -10.69 5.12
N PRO A 270 17.28 -10.60 4.24
CA PRO A 270 16.07 -9.85 4.53
C PRO A 270 15.36 -10.44 5.74
N GLU A 271 14.44 -9.68 6.32
CA GLU A 271 13.60 -10.16 7.41
C GLU A 271 12.80 -11.39 6.96
N ALA A 272 12.88 -12.50 7.69
CA ALA A 272 12.28 -13.78 7.26
C ALA A 272 10.76 -13.74 7.09
N SER A 273 10.11 -12.83 7.80
CA SER A 273 8.66 -12.68 7.83
C SER A 273 8.14 -11.85 6.66
N SER A 274 8.74 -10.68 6.42
CA SER A 274 8.32 -9.72 5.41
C SER A 274 9.09 -9.85 4.10
N GLY A 275 10.23 -10.53 4.13
CA GLY A 275 11.24 -10.48 3.09
C GLY A 275 11.80 -9.09 2.88
N CYS A 276 11.60 -8.11 3.76
CA CYS A 276 12.13 -6.77 3.53
C CYS A 276 13.53 -6.60 4.09
N CYS A 277 14.35 -5.81 3.40
CA CYS A 277 15.60 -5.28 3.92
C CYS A 277 15.32 -4.05 4.79
N ALA A 278 16.08 -3.94 5.88
CA ALA A 278 16.01 -2.85 6.84
C ALA A 278 17.06 -1.77 6.49
N PHE A 279 16.60 -0.58 6.15
CA PHE A 279 17.46 0.57 5.85
C PHE A 279 17.34 1.65 6.92
N ASP A 280 18.47 2.21 7.34
CA ASP A 280 18.46 3.38 8.22
C ASP A 280 17.85 4.57 7.47
N ARG A 281 16.97 5.30 8.14
CA ARG A 281 16.38 6.51 7.58
C ARG A 281 17.42 7.63 7.47
N THR A 282 17.56 8.20 6.29
CA THR A 282 18.46 9.35 6.04
C THR A 282 17.76 10.70 6.23
N ASP A 283 16.43 10.72 6.39
CA ASP A 283 15.61 11.93 6.54
C ASP A 283 15.55 12.47 7.99
N GLY A 284 16.35 11.91 8.89
CA GLY A 284 16.41 12.30 10.30
C GLY A 284 15.18 11.90 11.13
N GLN A 285 14.22 11.18 10.55
CA GLN A 285 13.09 10.64 11.30
C GLN A 285 13.48 9.34 12.02
N PRO A 286 12.90 9.08 13.21
CA PRO A 286 13.13 7.81 13.91
C PRO A 286 12.52 6.63 13.13
N GLY A 287 13.22 5.50 13.13
CA GLY A 287 12.74 4.23 12.59
C GLY A 287 13.61 3.67 11.45
N VAL A 288 13.16 2.55 10.89
CA VAL A 288 13.80 1.82 9.80
C VAL A 288 12.87 1.87 8.58
N LEU A 289 13.43 2.13 7.40
CA LEU A 289 12.72 1.99 6.14
C LEU A 289 12.81 0.52 5.70
N LEU A 290 11.67 -0.09 5.40
CA LEU A 290 11.62 -1.43 4.82
C LEU A 290 11.58 -1.33 3.30
N GLY A 291 12.35 -2.17 2.60
CA GLY A 291 12.30 -2.23 1.14
C GLY A 291 13.09 -3.39 0.54
N CYS A 292 13.13 -3.45 -0.79
CA CYS A 292 14.00 -4.38 -1.52
C CYS A 292 15.43 -3.83 -1.61
N PRO A 293 16.44 -4.70 -1.81
CA PRO A 293 17.78 -4.27 -2.21
C PRO A 293 17.76 -3.34 -3.42
N THR A 294 18.69 -2.39 -3.46
CA THR A 294 18.72 -1.37 -4.52
C THR A 294 19.05 -1.96 -5.90
N LEU A 295 19.78 -3.07 -5.93
CA LEU A 295 20.22 -3.76 -7.16
C LEU A 295 19.18 -4.74 -7.74
N CYS A 296 17.99 -4.85 -7.15
CA CYS A 296 16.90 -5.63 -7.73
C CYS A 296 16.35 -4.95 -8.99
N GLU A 297 15.93 -5.72 -9.99
CA GLU A 297 15.35 -5.17 -11.23
C GLU A 297 13.90 -4.73 -11.05
N SER A 298 13.18 -5.41 -10.17
CA SER A 298 11.85 -4.98 -9.75
C SER A 298 11.69 -5.14 -8.25
N HIS A 299 10.96 -4.19 -7.69
CA HIS A 299 10.61 -4.17 -6.29
C HIS A 299 9.14 -3.80 -6.11
N GLN A 300 8.50 -4.42 -5.13
CA GLN A 300 7.20 -3.99 -4.68
C GLN A 300 7.08 -4.23 -3.18
N ILE A 301 6.64 -3.19 -2.46
CA ILE A 301 6.39 -3.27 -1.03
C ILE A 301 4.88 -3.26 -0.84
N TRP A 302 4.38 -4.35 -0.27
CA TRP A 302 2.98 -4.54 0.03
C TRP A 302 2.75 -4.37 1.51
N ARG A 303 1.71 -3.60 1.83
CA ARG A 303 1.16 -3.52 3.18
C ARG A 303 -0.03 -4.48 3.26
N LEU A 304 0.15 -5.60 3.94
CA LEU A 304 -0.82 -6.72 3.96
C LEU A 304 -1.91 -6.56 5.03
N ASP A 305 -1.70 -5.66 5.96
CA ASP A 305 -2.60 -5.30 7.05
C ASP A 305 -3.51 -4.10 6.69
N GLY A 306 -3.65 -3.78 5.40
CA GLY A 306 -4.41 -2.63 4.91
C GLY A 306 -5.92 -2.73 5.18
N GLY A 307 -6.61 -1.59 5.25
CA GLY A 307 -8.03 -1.50 5.63
C GLY A 307 -9.04 -2.19 4.69
N ARG A 308 -8.58 -2.79 3.58
CA ARG A 308 -9.39 -3.60 2.66
C ARG A 308 -9.21 -5.10 2.87
N SER A 309 -8.34 -5.53 3.78
CA SER A 309 -8.19 -6.93 4.12
C SER A 309 -9.50 -7.46 4.74
N ILE A 310 -9.91 -8.64 4.29
CA ILE A 310 -11.08 -9.36 4.81
C ILE A 310 -10.57 -10.74 5.22
N PRO A 311 -10.87 -11.18 6.45
CA PRO A 311 -11.67 -10.49 7.47
C PRO A 311 -11.02 -9.25 8.10
N TRP A 312 -11.81 -8.36 8.73
CA TRP A 312 -11.28 -7.08 9.22
C TRP A 312 -10.26 -7.25 10.34
N TRP A 313 -10.33 -8.33 11.12
CA TRP A 313 -9.34 -8.61 12.16
C TRP A 313 -8.02 -9.07 11.58
N SER A 314 -7.91 -9.21 10.26
CA SER A 314 -6.64 -9.24 9.55
C SER A 314 -6.20 -7.84 9.08
N ARG A 315 -6.83 -6.76 9.56
CA ARG A 315 -6.40 -5.36 9.34
C ARG A 315 -5.62 -4.88 10.54
N TRP A 316 -4.54 -4.16 10.26
CA TRP A 316 -3.54 -3.76 11.23
C TRP A 316 -4.09 -3.28 12.58
N GLN A 317 -3.66 -3.92 13.67
CA GLN A 317 -3.80 -3.35 15.00
C GLN A 317 -2.60 -2.43 15.33
N PRO A 318 -2.83 -1.19 15.79
CA PRO A 318 -1.78 -0.19 15.99
C PRO A 318 -0.60 -0.62 16.89
N THR A 319 -0.84 -1.56 17.80
CA THR A 319 0.13 -2.05 18.79
C THR A 319 1.05 -3.15 18.27
N ALA A 320 0.73 -3.80 17.15
CA ALA A 320 1.44 -4.98 16.67
C ALA A 320 2.60 -4.70 15.69
N GLY A 321 2.74 -3.47 15.18
CA GLY A 321 3.71 -3.12 14.13
C GLY A 321 3.22 -3.49 12.72
N ILE A 322 3.85 -2.96 11.68
CA ILE A 322 3.38 -3.09 10.28
C ILE A 322 3.59 -4.52 9.77
N VAL A 323 2.58 -5.10 9.13
CA VAL A 323 2.72 -6.36 8.37
C VAL A 323 3.02 -6.04 6.91
N ALA A 324 4.30 -6.13 6.56
CA ALA A 324 4.79 -5.87 5.22
C ALA A 324 5.14 -7.16 4.46
N GLN A 325 5.20 -7.05 3.14
CA GLN A 325 5.75 -8.04 2.23
C GLN A 325 6.55 -7.33 1.14
N CYS A 326 7.83 -7.63 1.02
CA CYS A 326 8.67 -7.18 -0.08
C CYS A 326 8.77 -8.28 -1.15
N ALA A 327 8.23 -7.98 -2.34
CA ALA A 327 8.38 -8.81 -3.52
C ALA A 327 9.50 -8.23 -4.38
N CYS A 328 10.68 -8.85 -4.31
CA CYS A 328 11.89 -8.39 -4.98
C CYS A 328 12.31 -9.43 -6.03
N LYS A 329 12.63 -8.98 -7.24
CA LYS A 329 12.97 -9.87 -8.37
C LYS A 329 14.35 -9.53 -8.93
N ASP A 330 15.03 -10.57 -9.38
CA ASP A 330 16.36 -10.50 -10.01
C ASP A 330 17.32 -9.72 -9.10
N CYS A 331 17.32 -10.05 -7.81
CA CYS A 331 18.17 -9.47 -6.80
C CYS A 331 19.46 -10.29 -6.67
N PRO A 332 20.58 -9.69 -6.25
CA PRO A 332 21.80 -10.45 -5.98
C PRO A 332 21.59 -11.53 -4.91
N GLU A 333 21.96 -12.77 -5.23
CA GLU A 333 21.90 -13.90 -4.28
C GLU A 333 23.20 -14.04 -3.47
N SER A 334 24.27 -13.39 -3.93
CA SER A 334 25.59 -13.42 -3.31
C SER A 334 26.29 -12.06 -3.40
N GLU A 335 27.29 -11.84 -2.54
CA GLU A 335 28.13 -10.63 -2.58
C GLU A 335 28.80 -10.48 -3.95
N GLN A 336 29.35 -11.56 -4.51
CA GLN A 336 30.02 -11.56 -5.81
C GLN A 336 29.07 -11.18 -6.95
N GLU A 337 27.85 -11.71 -6.95
CA GLU A 337 26.83 -11.33 -7.94
C GLU A 337 26.41 -9.87 -7.78
N GLY A 338 26.31 -9.40 -6.54
CA GLY A 338 26.11 -7.98 -6.24
C GLY A 338 27.20 -7.11 -6.86
N LEU A 339 28.46 -7.59 -6.88
CA LEU A 339 29.59 -6.82 -7.44
C LEU A 339 29.45 -6.67 -8.93
N VAL A 340 29.23 -7.79 -9.61
CA VAL A 340 29.03 -7.81 -11.05
C VAL A 340 27.82 -6.96 -11.44
N LYS A 341 26.71 -7.06 -10.68
CA LYS A 341 25.51 -6.30 -10.97
C LYS A 341 25.69 -4.80 -10.71
N LEU A 342 26.39 -4.41 -9.64
CA LEU A 342 26.69 -2.99 -9.41
C LEU A 342 27.60 -2.44 -10.50
N GLU A 343 28.69 -3.12 -10.83
CA GLU A 343 29.66 -2.68 -11.83
C GLU A 343 28.98 -2.46 -13.18
N LYS A 344 28.16 -3.43 -13.61
CA LYS A 344 27.31 -3.30 -14.79
C LYS A 344 26.29 -2.15 -14.68
N THR A 345 25.62 -1.99 -13.54
CA THR A 345 24.67 -0.88 -13.33
C THR A 345 25.37 0.48 -13.40
N VAL A 346 26.61 0.56 -12.93
CA VAL A 346 27.41 1.78 -12.95
C VAL A 346 27.88 2.11 -14.36
N GLU A 347 28.38 1.12 -15.09
CA GLU A 347 28.81 1.28 -16.47
C GLU A 347 27.65 1.61 -17.42
N GLU A 348 26.52 0.93 -17.27
CA GLU A 348 25.40 1.02 -18.22
C GLU A 348 24.36 2.09 -17.82
N SER A 349 24.16 2.36 -16.54
CA SER A 349 22.96 3.07 -16.05
C SER A 349 23.23 4.40 -15.34
N VAL A 350 24.43 4.64 -14.79
CA VAL A 350 24.72 5.91 -14.07
C VAL A 350 24.60 7.12 -14.98
N TRP A 351 25.03 6.98 -16.24
CA TRP A 351 24.93 8.04 -17.25
C TRP A 351 23.47 8.27 -17.68
N ASP A 352 22.77 7.22 -18.09
CA ASP A 352 21.40 7.32 -18.62
C ASP A 352 20.40 7.78 -17.55
N ASN A 353 20.51 7.25 -16.32
CA ASN A 353 19.72 7.74 -15.19
C ASN A 353 20.06 9.19 -14.84
N GLY A 354 21.34 9.56 -14.93
CA GLY A 354 21.79 10.93 -14.75
C GLY A 354 21.12 11.89 -15.73
N GLN A 355 21.07 11.54 -17.02
CA GLN A 355 20.42 12.35 -18.05
C GLN A 355 18.91 12.45 -17.85
N MET A 356 18.24 11.36 -17.47
CA MET A 356 16.81 11.38 -17.14
C MET A 356 16.51 12.27 -15.94
N MET A 357 17.34 12.22 -14.90
CA MET A 357 17.21 13.09 -13.73
C MET A 357 17.39 14.58 -14.11
N LEU A 358 18.36 14.89 -14.96
CA LEU A 358 18.56 16.25 -15.45
C LEU A 358 17.33 16.79 -16.19
N VAL A 359 16.74 15.99 -17.08
CA VAL A 359 15.55 16.37 -17.83
C VAL A 359 14.35 16.60 -16.91
N ASP A 360 14.16 15.76 -15.89
CA ASP A 360 13.09 15.94 -14.92
C ASP A 360 13.26 17.22 -14.10
N ILE A 361 14.47 17.48 -13.58
CA ILE A 361 14.77 18.70 -12.81
C ILE A 361 14.57 19.95 -13.70
N ALA A 362 15.10 19.94 -14.92
CA ALA A 362 14.96 21.05 -15.87
C ALA A 362 13.49 21.37 -16.14
N ARG A 363 12.66 20.33 -16.37
CA ARG A 363 11.22 20.47 -16.57
C ARG A 363 10.51 21.03 -15.34
N ARG A 364 10.83 20.52 -14.15
CA ARG A 364 10.19 20.98 -12.89
C ARG A 364 10.53 22.42 -12.54
N GLU A 365 11.75 22.85 -12.84
CA GLU A 365 12.21 24.22 -12.61
C GLU A 365 11.89 25.15 -13.79
N GLY A 366 11.17 24.67 -14.81
CA GLY A 366 10.58 25.49 -15.87
C GLY A 366 11.53 25.89 -17.02
N LEU A 367 12.63 25.14 -17.23
CA LEU A 367 13.57 25.38 -18.33
C LEU A 367 12.95 24.96 -19.68
N ALA A 368 12.87 25.88 -20.64
CA ALA A 368 12.24 25.65 -21.94
C ALA A 368 13.13 24.84 -22.90
N TYR A 369 14.46 24.92 -22.75
CA TYR A 369 15.41 24.23 -23.65
C TYR A 369 16.05 22.99 -23.03
N GLY A 370 15.59 22.57 -21.86
CA GLY A 370 16.12 21.41 -21.14
C GLY A 370 17.28 21.76 -20.19
N PRO A 371 18.11 20.77 -19.80
CA PRO A 371 19.16 20.98 -18.82
C PRO A 371 20.23 21.97 -19.30
N ASN A 372 20.55 22.97 -18.48
CA ASN A 372 21.59 23.94 -18.80
C ASN A 372 23.00 23.35 -18.63
N ARG A 373 24.02 24.05 -19.13
CA ARG A 373 25.42 23.59 -19.11
C ARG A 373 25.89 23.31 -17.68
N ARG A 374 25.51 24.15 -16.72
CA ARG A 374 25.92 23.97 -15.32
C ARG A 374 25.34 22.70 -14.73
N MET A 375 24.09 22.36 -15.06
CA MET A 375 23.47 21.10 -14.67
C MET A 375 24.23 19.88 -15.24
N GLN A 376 24.64 19.95 -16.52
CA GLN A 376 25.42 18.89 -17.18
C GLN A 376 26.82 18.72 -16.54
N GLU A 377 27.50 19.81 -16.22
CA GLU A 377 28.81 19.78 -15.52
C GLU A 377 28.68 19.15 -14.12
N LEU A 378 27.66 19.54 -13.35
CA LEU A 378 27.39 18.95 -12.03
C LEU A 378 27.04 17.47 -12.13
N MET A 379 26.35 17.04 -13.19
CA MET A 379 26.07 15.62 -13.45
C MET A 379 27.35 14.84 -13.78
N ALA A 380 28.24 15.42 -14.60
CA ALA A 380 29.53 14.80 -14.89
C ALA A 380 30.38 14.65 -13.62
N MET A 381 30.42 15.67 -12.78
CA MET A 381 31.09 15.63 -11.47
C MET A 381 30.50 14.57 -10.54
N ARG A 382 29.17 14.48 -10.46
CA ARG A 382 28.46 13.43 -9.71
C ARG A 382 28.85 12.04 -10.20
N ASN A 383 28.85 11.81 -11.51
CA ASN A 383 29.20 10.51 -12.09
C ASN A 383 30.65 10.13 -11.77
N GLN A 384 31.57 11.09 -11.87
CA GLN A 384 32.98 10.88 -11.51
C GLN A 384 33.15 10.57 -10.02
N GLU A 385 32.43 11.27 -9.13
CA GLU A 385 32.48 11.03 -7.68
C GLU A 385 31.89 9.67 -7.32
N ILE A 386 30.82 9.22 -8.00
CA ILE A 386 30.28 7.87 -7.83
C ILE A 386 31.28 6.83 -8.29
N SER A 387 31.86 6.96 -9.50
CA SER A 387 32.87 6.02 -9.99
C SER A 387 34.07 5.92 -9.05
N ALA A 388 34.60 7.06 -8.58
CA ALA A 388 35.73 7.09 -7.65
C ALA A 388 35.39 6.45 -6.29
N ALA A 389 34.20 6.72 -5.76
CA ALA A 389 33.74 6.14 -4.49
C ALA A 389 33.59 4.61 -4.58
N LEU A 390 33.28 4.09 -5.76
CA LEU A 390 33.14 2.65 -6.01
C LEU A 390 34.49 1.96 -6.25
N GLU A 391 35.41 2.61 -6.99
CA GLU A 391 36.78 2.14 -7.17
C GLU A 391 37.55 2.06 -5.84
N GLU A 392 37.32 3.00 -4.91
CA GLU A 392 37.91 2.95 -3.58
C GLU A 392 37.39 1.77 -2.74
N GLN A 393 36.13 1.36 -2.96
CA GLN A 393 35.49 0.24 -2.25
C GLN A 393 35.93 -1.12 -2.78
N THR A 394 36.09 -1.28 -4.10
CA THR A 394 36.57 -2.54 -4.70
C THR A 394 38.02 -2.86 -4.32
N GLY A 395 38.82 -1.86 -3.94
CA GLY A 395 40.18 -2.04 -3.44
C GLY A 395 40.32 -2.57 -1.99
N ARG A 396 39.25 -2.58 -1.18
CA ARG A 396 39.27 -3.04 0.22
C ARG A 396 38.62 -4.42 0.38
N SER A 397 39.44 -5.45 0.20
CA SER A 397 39.18 -6.90 0.18
C SER A 397 38.54 -7.57 1.44
N SER A 398 37.67 -6.94 2.24
CA SER A 398 37.03 -7.73 3.32
C SER A 398 35.63 -7.34 3.76
N GLN A 399 35.10 -6.19 3.34
CA GLN A 399 33.71 -5.81 3.65
C GLN A 399 33.19 -4.93 2.51
N VAL A 400 32.96 -5.50 1.33
CA VAL A 400 32.33 -4.77 0.23
C VAL A 400 30.82 -4.83 0.42
N PHE A 401 30.35 -4.19 1.50
CA PHE A 401 28.94 -3.85 1.60
C PHE A 401 28.68 -2.72 0.61
N TRP A 402 27.75 -2.95 -0.31
CA TRP A 402 27.31 -1.96 -1.29
C TRP A 402 26.83 -0.75 -0.55
N ASN A 403 27.69 0.24 -0.40
CA ASN A 403 27.34 1.41 0.38
C ASN A 403 26.48 2.29 -0.52
N GLY A 404 25.27 1.80 -0.84
CA GLY A 404 24.19 2.56 -1.44
C GLY A 404 23.95 3.85 -0.66
N ARG A 405 24.33 3.92 0.63
CA ARG A 405 24.39 5.18 1.40
C ARG A 405 25.38 6.19 0.83
N VAL A 406 26.57 5.78 0.42
CA VAL A 406 27.57 6.66 -0.20
C VAL A 406 27.03 7.17 -1.52
N VAL A 407 26.54 6.27 -2.40
CA VAL A 407 25.94 6.66 -3.68
C VAL A 407 24.69 7.52 -3.48
N ALA A 408 23.82 7.20 -2.53
CA ALA A 408 22.63 7.98 -2.19
C ALA A 408 22.97 9.36 -1.63
N SER A 409 23.97 9.46 -0.75
CA SER A 409 24.40 10.76 -0.20
C SER A 409 25.07 11.64 -1.27
N ILE A 410 25.81 11.04 -2.21
CA ILE A 410 26.31 11.76 -3.40
C ILE A 410 25.11 12.23 -4.23
N ASN A 411 24.17 11.34 -4.56
CA ASN A 411 22.97 11.69 -5.32
C ASN A 411 22.21 12.85 -4.67
N GLU A 412 21.91 12.78 -3.38
CA GLU A 412 21.17 13.82 -2.65
C GLU A 412 21.88 15.17 -2.72
N ARG A 413 23.20 15.19 -2.45
CA ARG A 413 24.02 16.42 -2.50
C ARG A 413 23.99 17.05 -3.90
N TYR A 414 24.16 16.24 -4.94
CA TYR A 414 24.17 16.74 -6.31
C TYR A 414 22.77 17.07 -6.83
N THR A 415 21.71 16.38 -6.40
CA THR A 415 20.33 16.76 -6.72
C THR A 415 20.03 18.17 -6.21
N VAL A 416 20.45 18.51 -4.98
CA VAL A 416 20.32 19.86 -4.43
C VAL A 416 21.11 20.86 -5.27
N ALA A 417 22.38 20.57 -5.57
CA ALA A 417 23.25 21.47 -6.35
C ALA A 417 22.75 21.68 -7.80
N ILE A 418 22.26 20.63 -8.45
CA ILE A 418 21.72 20.67 -9.82
C ILE A 418 20.41 21.45 -9.85
N THR A 419 19.54 21.26 -8.86
CA THR A 419 18.29 22.02 -8.73
C THR A 419 18.58 23.52 -8.51
N ASP A 420 19.56 23.86 -7.68
CA ASP A 420 20.02 25.24 -7.50
C ASP A 420 20.61 25.82 -8.79
N ALA A 421 21.37 25.02 -9.56
CA ALA A 421 21.88 25.43 -10.87
C ALA A 421 20.77 25.67 -11.90
N ALA A 422 19.71 24.87 -11.90
CA ALA A 422 18.54 25.09 -12.76
C ALA A 422 17.89 26.44 -12.46
N ARG A 423 17.75 26.79 -11.17
CA ARG A 423 17.16 28.07 -10.73
C ARG A 423 18.02 29.28 -11.05
N ARG A 424 19.35 29.18 -10.90
CA ARG A 424 20.25 30.33 -10.99
C ARG A 424 20.67 30.68 -12.42
N PHE A 425 20.88 29.67 -13.26
CA PHE A 425 21.45 29.87 -14.60
C PHE A 425 20.37 29.90 -15.69
N GLY A 426 19.13 29.48 -15.39
CA GLY A 426 18.02 29.54 -16.32
C GLY A 426 18.26 28.72 -17.60
N ASP A 427 17.57 29.09 -18.66
CA ASP A 427 17.77 28.57 -20.01
C ASP A 427 19.07 29.17 -20.58
N ASP A 428 20.12 28.35 -20.75
CA ASP A 428 21.36 28.75 -21.42
C ASP A 428 21.08 29.07 -22.90
N GLY A 429 20.62 30.29 -23.13
CA GLY A 429 20.17 30.81 -24.42
C GLY A 429 19.98 32.32 -24.44
N SER A 430 20.49 33.05 -23.45
CA SER A 430 20.48 34.51 -23.45
C SER A 430 21.84 35.10 -23.06
N VAL A 431 22.71 35.26 -24.06
CA VAL A 431 23.70 36.33 -23.98
C VAL A 431 22.91 37.63 -24.11
N GLY A 432 22.74 38.32 -23.00
CA GLY A 432 22.15 39.65 -22.98
C GLY A 432 22.95 40.60 -23.86
N PHE A 433 22.37 40.99 -25.00
CA PHE A 433 22.62 42.30 -25.58
C PHE A 433 21.35 43.11 -25.42
N ALA A 434 21.39 44.04 -24.47
CA ALA A 434 20.47 45.15 -24.45
C ALA A 434 20.75 46.05 -25.66
N LEU A 435 19.72 46.33 -26.47
CA LEU A 435 19.46 47.59 -27.20
C LEU A 435 18.28 47.38 -28.16
N GLY A 436 17.24 48.24 -28.08
CA GLY A 436 16.35 48.44 -29.23
C GLY A 436 14.84 48.47 -28.94
N ARG A 437 14.33 49.68 -28.82
CA ARG A 437 12.94 50.12 -28.65
C ARG A 437 12.11 49.99 -29.95
N HIS A 438 10.81 49.72 -29.80
CA HIS A 438 9.65 50.02 -30.67
C HIS A 438 9.44 49.33 -32.04
N GLY A 439 8.18 48.86 -32.24
CA GLY A 439 7.50 48.72 -33.54
C GLY A 439 6.81 47.36 -33.69
N GLN A 440 5.54 47.19 -33.31
CA GLN A 440 4.32 47.43 -34.10
C GLN A 440 3.74 46.11 -34.70
N ARG A 441 2.41 45.96 -34.51
CA ARG A 441 1.43 45.02 -35.09
C ARG A 441 1.74 44.60 -36.55
N ASP A 442 1.35 43.43 -37.08
CA ASP A 442 0.00 42.85 -37.13
C ASP A 442 0.00 41.39 -37.69
N MET A 443 -1.17 40.75 -37.57
CA MET A 443 -1.60 39.42 -38.05
C MET A 443 -1.24 39.00 -39.50
N SER A 444 -1.09 37.69 -39.77
CA SER A 444 -2.17 36.86 -40.37
C SER A 444 -1.72 35.46 -40.84
N LYS A 445 -2.72 34.58 -40.89
CA LYS A 445 -2.72 33.15 -41.24
C LYS A 445 -2.31 32.89 -42.70
N ASN A 446 -1.75 31.71 -42.99
CA ASN A 446 -2.46 30.69 -43.80
C ASN A 446 -1.69 29.37 -43.94
N TYR A 447 -2.33 28.33 -43.38
CA TYR A 447 -2.21 26.93 -43.76
C TYR A 447 -2.82 26.74 -45.17
N LEU A 448 -2.04 26.25 -46.12
CA LEU A 448 -2.51 25.41 -47.23
C LEU A 448 -1.32 25.13 -48.16
N VAL A 449 -0.69 23.96 -48.03
CA VAL A 449 -0.32 23.01 -49.10
C VAL A 449 0.30 21.79 -48.39
N PHE A 450 -0.55 20.99 -47.74
CA PHE A 450 -0.29 19.58 -47.45
C PHE A 450 -1.26 18.81 -48.33
N GLY A 451 -0.77 18.04 -49.30
CA GLY A 451 -1.66 17.26 -50.15
C GLY A 451 -1.02 16.27 -51.14
N LEU A 452 0.24 16.42 -51.53
CA LEU A 452 0.75 15.62 -52.67
C LEU A 452 2.18 15.04 -52.54
N ILE A 453 2.73 14.89 -51.33
CA ILE A 453 4.07 14.27 -51.15
C ILE A 453 4.04 13.22 -50.02
N GLY A 454 3.04 12.34 -50.03
CA GLY A 454 2.81 11.34 -48.97
C GLY A 454 3.39 9.93 -49.23
N GLY A 455 3.89 9.63 -50.42
CA GLY A 455 4.25 8.24 -50.78
C GLY A 455 5.75 7.91 -50.81
N GLY A 456 6.62 8.90 -51.02
CA GLY A 456 8.06 8.66 -51.25
C GLY A 456 8.98 8.87 -50.03
N PHE A 457 8.55 9.67 -49.05
CA PHE A 457 9.41 10.06 -47.93
C PHE A 457 9.50 9.02 -46.81
N THR A 458 8.48 8.17 -46.63
CA THR A 458 8.49 7.13 -45.60
C THR A 458 9.53 6.05 -45.88
N PHE A 459 9.75 5.68 -47.15
CA PHE A 459 10.78 4.71 -47.52
C PHE A 459 12.20 5.25 -47.34
N ALA A 460 12.42 6.53 -47.62
CA ALA A 460 13.71 7.20 -47.42
C ALA A 460 14.04 7.37 -45.92
N ILE A 461 13.04 7.61 -45.07
CA ILE A 461 13.22 7.70 -43.62
C ILE A 461 13.51 6.32 -43.03
N ILE A 462 12.78 5.28 -43.42
CA ILE A 462 13.02 3.92 -42.90
C ILE A 462 14.38 3.38 -43.37
N ALA A 463 14.76 3.63 -44.63
CA ALA A 463 16.08 3.24 -45.14
C ALA A 463 17.22 4.01 -44.47
N SER A 464 17.05 5.30 -44.17
CA SER A 464 18.08 6.09 -43.48
C SER A 464 18.21 5.72 -42.00
N VAL A 465 17.11 5.38 -41.32
CA VAL A 465 17.14 4.84 -39.96
C VAL A 465 17.80 3.46 -39.92
N ALA A 466 17.53 2.57 -40.88
CA ALA A 466 18.19 1.27 -40.96
C ALA A 466 19.71 1.42 -41.22
N LEU A 467 20.10 2.33 -42.11
CA LEU A 467 21.53 2.61 -42.38
C LEU A 467 22.23 3.23 -41.17
N ALA A 468 21.58 4.17 -40.48
CA ALA A 468 22.11 4.79 -39.27
C ALA A 468 22.27 3.77 -38.14
N THR A 469 21.28 2.90 -37.94
CA THR A 469 21.34 1.83 -36.93
C THR A 469 22.47 0.84 -37.24
N HIS A 470 22.65 0.49 -38.52
CA HIS A 470 23.73 -0.41 -38.93
C HIS A 470 25.13 0.23 -38.81
N LEU A 471 25.24 1.55 -39.00
CA LEU A 471 26.51 2.29 -38.82
C LEU A 471 26.84 2.51 -37.35
N VAL A 472 25.84 2.73 -36.49
CA VAL A 472 26.02 2.87 -35.03
C VAL A 472 26.42 1.52 -34.39
N ILE A 473 25.81 0.41 -34.79
CA ILE A 473 26.19 -0.93 -34.29
C ILE A 473 27.63 -1.30 -34.70
N LYS A 474 28.09 -0.88 -35.89
CA LYS A 474 29.45 -1.18 -36.37
C LYS A 474 30.53 -0.25 -35.78
N LYS A 475 30.16 0.88 -35.17
CA LYS A 475 31.09 1.89 -34.64
C LYS A 475 31.08 1.99 -33.11
N ARG A 476 30.81 0.87 -32.42
CA ARG A 476 31.10 0.71 -30.98
C ARG A 476 32.63 0.62 -30.77
N ARG A 477 33.32 1.74 -30.96
CA ARG A 477 34.67 2.02 -30.43
C ARG A 477 34.49 3.10 -29.38
N GLN A 478 35.17 2.91 -28.25
CA GLN A 478 35.25 3.79 -27.07
C GLN A 478 34.95 5.26 -27.37
N ASN A 479 33.96 5.84 -26.67
CA ASN A 479 33.65 7.27 -26.75
C ASN A 479 34.83 8.07 -26.18
N GLU A 480 35.63 8.68 -27.05
CA GLU A 480 36.62 9.67 -26.66
C GLU A 480 35.94 10.96 -26.19
N ILE A 481 36.43 11.53 -25.09
CA ILE A 481 35.99 12.80 -24.52
C ILE A 481 36.30 13.92 -25.53
N THR A 482 35.27 14.54 -26.11
CA THR A 482 35.44 15.71 -26.98
C THR A 482 35.39 17.00 -26.17
N ASN A 483 36.44 17.82 -26.26
CA ASN A 483 36.43 19.19 -25.74
C ASN A 483 35.63 20.10 -26.69
N PHE A 484 34.59 20.77 -26.17
CA PHE A 484 33.72 21.66 -26.95
C PHE A 484 34.27 23.10 -26.99
N ALA A 485 34.12 23.76 -28.14
CA ALA A 485 34.36 25.19 -28.29
C ALA A 485 33.24 26.02 -27.62
N PRO A 486 33.49 27.28 -27.19
CA PRO A 486 32.60 28.04 -26.30
C PRO A 486 31.21 28.42 -26.85
N THR A 487 30.85 28.04 -28.08
CA THR A 487 29.65 28.52 -28.77
C THR A 487 28.75 27.42 -29.38
N SER A 488 28.98 26.15 -29.09
CA SER A 488 28.12 25.05 -29.61
C SER A 488 27.00 24.68 -28.64
N GLN A 489 25.78 24.58 -29.15
CA GLN A 489 24.61 23.99 -28.48
C GLN A 489 24.96 22.63 -27.86
N VAL A 490 24.60 22.42 -26.60
CA VAL A 490 24.74 21.12 -25.93
C VAL A 490 23.69 20.18 -26.50
N VAL A 491 24.13 19.18 -27.27
CA VAL A 491 23.26 18.11 -27.77
C VAL A 491 23.13 17.05 -26.68
N ILE A 492 21.90 16.73 -26.32
CA ILE A 492 21.56 15.65 -25.37
C ILE A 492 22.20 14.35 -25.88
N GLY A 493 23.07 13.72 -25.08
CA GLY A 493 23.65 12.40 -25.36
C GLY A 493 25.18 12.28 -25.36
N ASN A 494 25.95 13.37 -25.29
CA ASN A 494 27.42 13.31 -25.26
C ASN A 494 28.02 13.89 -23.95
N PRO A 495 29.08 13.27 -23.38
CA PRO A 495 29.76 13.81 -22.20
C PRO A 495 30.50 15.12 -22.50
N VAL A 496 30.42 16.07 -21.57
CA VAL A 496 31.12 17.36 -21.65
C VAL A 496 32.45 17.25 -20.89
N GLY A 497 33.57 17.53 -21.56
CA GLY A 497 34.90 17.53 -20.94
C GLY A 497 35.15 18.75 -20.03
N PRO A 498 36.03 18.66 -19.03
CA PRO A 498 36.45 19.81 -18.23
C PRO A 498 37.18 20.82 -19.11
N SER A 499 36.82 22.10 -19.00
CA SER A 499 37.43 23.17 -19.80
C SER A 499 38.86 23.42 -19.32
N GLY A 500 39.85 23.16 -20.17
CA GLY A 500 41.25 23.46 -19.90
C GLY A 500 41.48 24.96 -19.67
N ALA A 501 42.03 25.31 -18.52
CA ALA A 501 42.60 26.62 -18.28
C ALA A 501 43.73 26.84 -19.29
N GLY A 502 43.70 27.98 -20.00
CA GLY A 502 44.69 28.34 -21.01
C GLY A 502 46.11 28.24 -20.47
N ALA A 503 46.92 27.44 -21.14
CA ALA A 503 48.36 27.37 -20.92
C ALA A 503 48.98 28.72 -21.30
N ALA A 504 49.56 29.39 -20.30
CA ALA A 504 50.46 30.50 -20.51
C ALA A 504 51.76 30.00 -21.14
N GLU A 505 52.18 30.74 -22.15
CA GLU A 505 53.44 30.70 -22.88
C GLU A 505 54.67 30.59 -21.95
N HIS A 506 55.50 29.56 -22.14
CA HIS A 506 56.92 29.64 -21.79
C HIS A 506 57.74 28.90 -22.86
N GLN A 507 58.39 29.68 -23.73
CA GLN A 507 59.55 29.24 -24.50
C GLN A 507 60.77 29.18 -23.57
N THR A 508 61.50 28.08 -23.66
CA THR A 508 62.80 27.80 -23.02
C THR A 508 63.94 28.58 -23.66
N VAL A 509 64.79 29.21 -22.84
CA VAL A 509 66.21 28.84 -22.65
C VAL A 509 66.54 28.98 -21.17
#